data_AF-A0A257QH38-F1
#
_entry.id   AF-A0A257QH38-F1
#
_cell.length_a   1.000
_cell.length_b   1.000
_cell.length_c   1.000
_cell.angle_alpha   90.00
_cell.angle_beta   90.00
_cell.angle_gamma   90.00
#
_symmetry.space_group_name_H-M   'P 1'
#
loop_
_entity.id
_entity.type
_entity.pdbx_description
1 polymer ?
#
loop_
_entity_poly.entity_id
_entity_poly.type
_entity_poly.pdbx_seq_one_letter_code
_entity_poly.pdbx_strand_id
1 'polypeptide(L)'
;MSKPNFPRTLAESEAQAITRNMRCSPRKLNLVAQSIRNQPAGKAVADLTFSKRRIAQQVKKTLESAIANAENNHQLDVDKLVVKIAEVGRGIVMRRFHARGRGRSAQIEKWFSHLKIVVAEREPVEKPRRDTKPGHSKGAVKPATQTAVETA
;
A
#
# COMPACT_ATOMS: atom_id res chain seq x y z
N MET A 1 30.17 -30.68 11.29
CA MET A 1 28.72 -30.45 11.18
C MET A 1 28.49 -28.97 10.90
N SER A 2 28.30 -28.58 9.63
CA SER A 2 27.96 -27.19 9.30
C SER A 2 26.50 -26.93 9.66
N LYS A 3 26.18 -25.69 10.08
CA LYS A 3 24.79 -25.29 10.28
C LYS A 3 24.04 -25.41 8.94
N PRO A 4 22.82 -26.00 8.91
CA PRO A 4 22.02 -26.02 7.70
C PRO A 4 21.66 -24.59 7.27
N ASN A 5 21.62 -24.35 5.96
CA ASN A 5 21.23 -23.07 5.40
C ASN A 5 19.72 -22.86 5.60
N PHE A 6 19.32 -21.74 6.22
CA PHE A 6 17.91 -21.44 6.42
C PHE A 6 17.28 -21.01 5.08
N PRO A 7 16.15 -21.60 4.66
CA PRO A 7 15.49 -21.19 3.43
C PRO A 7 15.04 -19.72 3.50
N ARG A 8 14.95 -19.07 2.34
CA ARG A 8 14.46 -17.69 2.24
C ARG A 8 12.99 -17.66 2.67
N THR A 9 12.63 -16.63 3.44
CA THR A 9 11.24 -16.45 3.92
C THR A 9 10.32 -15.82 2.87
N LEU A 10 10.88 -15.23 1.80
CA LEU A 10 10.13 -14.58 0.72
C LEU A 10 10.19 -15.43 -0.55
N ALA A 11 9.13 -15.33 -1.35
CA ALA A 11 9.07 -15.95 -2.67
C ALA A 11 10.06 -15.28 -3.64
N GLU A 12 10.38 -15.97 -4.74
CA GLU A 12 11.32 -15.45 -5.74
C GLU A 12 10.80 -14.21 -6.48
N SER A 13 9.48 -14.06 -6.57
CA SER A 13 8.77 -12.90 -7.14
C SER A 13 8.62 -11.71 -6.18
N GLU A 14 9.25 -11.77 -5.00
CA GLU A 14 9.16 -10.74 -3.97
C GLU A 14 10.53 -10.17 -3.62
N ALA A 15 10.58 -8.84 -3.49
CA ALA A 15 11.74 -8.14 -2.99
C ALA A 15 11.37 -7.32 -1.74
N GLN A 16 12.30 -7.22 -0.80
CA GLN A 16 12.11 -6.43 0.42
C GLN A 16 13.17 -5.35 0.58
N ALA A 17 12.78 -4.27 1.26
CA ALA A 17 13.69 -3.30 1.84
C ALA A 17 13.31 -3.00 3.29
N ILE A 18 14.32 -2.88 4.14
CA ILE A 18 14.14 -2.59 5.57
C ILE A 18 14.98 -1.36 5.93
N THR A 19 14.32 -0.33 6.42
CA THR A 19 15.00 0.82 7.02
C THR A 19 14.83 0.76 8.54
N ARG A 20 15.96 0.67 9.25
CA ARG A 20 16.00 0.57 10.70
C ARG A 20 16.32 1.92 11.35
N ASN A 21 15.96 2.04 12.64
CA ASN A 21 16.29 3.19 13.48
C ASN A 21 15.79 4.55 12.96
N MET A 22 14.61 4.58 12.35
CA MET A 22 14.01 5.83 11.93
C MET A 22 13.51 6.62 13.13
N ARG A 23 13.84 7.93 13.15
CA ARG A 23 13.45 8.84 14.22
C ARG A 23 12.00 9.32 14.07
N CYS A 24 11.07 8.39 14.23
CA CYS A 24 9.64 8.64 14.16
C CYS A 24 8.87 7.72 15.11
N SER A 25 7.67 8.16 15.51
CA SER A 25 6.73 7.31 16.24
C SER A 25 6.06 6.32 15.30
N PRO A 26 5.88 5.04 15.71
CA PRO A 26 5.24 4.03 14.88
C PRO A 26 3.86 4.46 14.37
N ARG A 27 3.08 5.16 15.20
CA ARG A 27 1.73 5.62 14.83
C ARG A 27 1.74 6.59 13.66
N LYS A 28 2.67 7.56 13.65
CA LYS A 28 2.78 8.55 12.57
C LYS A 28 3.28 7.91 11.29
N LEU A 29 4.20 6.95 11.42
CA LEU A 29 4.76 6.23 10.28
C LEU A 29 3.72 5.30 9.65
N ASN A 30 2.91 4.62 10.47
CA ASN A 30 1.88 3.69 10.00
C ASN A 30 0.81 4.38 9.15
N LEU A 31 0.44 5.63 9.47
CA LEU A 31 -0.50 6.38 8.64
C LEU A 31 0.01 6.60 7.21
N VAL A 32 1.33 6.66 6.99
CA VAL A 32 1.94 6.79 5.66
C VAL A 32 2.12 5.41 5.02
N ALA A 33 2.54 4.41 5.79
CA ALA A 33 2.64 3.04 5.29
C ALA A 33 1.28 2.49 4.83
N GLN A 34 0.19 2.88 5.49
CA GLN A 34 -1.16 2.48 5.12
C GLN A 34 -1.61 3.10 3.79
N SER A 35 -1.18 4.32 3.44
CA SER A 35 -1.62 4.96 2.19
C SER A 35 -1.03 4.28 0.95
N ILE A 36 0.17 3.71 1.06
CA ILE A 36 0.87 3.07 -0.05
C ILE A 36 0.58 1.57 -0.19
N ARG A 37 -0.12 0.96 0.77
CA ARG A 37 -0.36 -0.48 0.78
C ARG A 37 -1.31 -0.87 -0.36
N ASN A 38 -1.00 -1.95 -1.07
CA ASN A 38 -1.73 -2.44 -2.25
C ASN A 38 -1.78 -1.49 -3.46
N GLN A 39 -0.93 -0.45 -3.48
CA GLN A 39 -0.79 0.42 -4.64
C GLN A 39 0.30 -0.09 -5.59
N PRO A 40 0.19 0.19 -6.90
CA PRO A 40 1.29 -0.04 -7.83
C PRO A 40 2.49 0.85 -7.47
N ALA A 41 3.70 0.34 -7.66
CA ALA A 41 4.94 0.95 -7.19
C ALA A 41 5.11 2.39 -7.71
N GLY A 42 4.89 2.62 -9.01
CA GLY A 42 4.98 3.96 -9.61
C GLY A 42 4.00 4.97 -9.00
N LYS A 43 2.74 4.57 -8.75
CA LYS A 43 1.75 5.43 -8.09
C LYS A 43 2.13 5.73 -6.65
N ALA A 44 2.60 4.73 -5.91
CA ALA A 44 3.04 4.92 -4.53
C ALA A 44 4.21 5.91 -4.44
N VAL A 45 5.16 5.89 -5.38
CA VAL A 45 6.25 6.88 -5.44
C VAL A 45 5.71 8.29 -5.69
N ALA A 46 4.74 8.45 -6.59
CA ALA A 46 4.09 9.74 -6.84
C ALA A 46 3.34 10.25 -5.59
N ASP A 47 2.51 9.41 -4.98
CA ASP A 47 1.73 9.74 -3.78
C ASP A 47 2.64 10.16 -2.60
N LEU A 48 3.80 9.48 -2.43
CA LEU A 48 4.79 9.84 -1.42
C LEU A 48 5.53 11.15 -1.75
N THR A 49 5.76 11.44 -3.03
CA THR A 49 6.44 12.67 -3.47
C THR A 49 5.62 13.91 -3.16
N PHE A 50 4.30 13.85 -3.39
CA PHE A 50 3.38 14.98 -3.16
C PHE A 50 2.72 14.96 -1.78
N SER A 51 3.12 14.03 -0.90
CA SER A 51 2.56 13.96 0.45
C SER A 51 3.00 15.14 1.31
N LYS A 52 2.05 15.79 1.99
CA LYS A 52 2.34 16.88 2.94
C LYS A 52 3.08 16.42 4.20
N ARG A 53 3.21 15.11 4.43
CA ARG A 53 3.81 14.58 5.66
C ARG A 53 5.33 14.50 5.52
N ARG A 54 6.07 15.13 6.45
CA ARG A 54 7.56 15.11 6.50
C ARG A 54 8.19 13.71 6.35
N ILE A 55 7.52 12.69 6.89
CA ILE A 55 8.01 11.31 6.92
C ILE A 55 8.01 10.66 5.53
N ALA A 56 7.20 11.17 4.59
CA ALA A 56 7.02 10.58 3.27
C ALA A 56 8.33 10.47 2.49
N GLN A 57 9.25 11.43 2.65
CA GLN A 57 10.57 11.38 2.03
C GLN A 57 11.41 10.17 2.49
N GLN A 58 11.33 9.78 3.76
CA GLN A 58 12.04 8.62 4.26
C GLN A 58 11.42 7.32 3.75
N VAL A 59 10.09 7.25 3.74
CA VAL A 59 9.34 6.09 3.21
C VAL A 59 9.59 5.91 1.72
N LYS A 60 9.65 7.02 0.96
CA LYS A 60 9.98 7.03 -0.48
C LYS A 60 11.33 6.39 -0.73
N LYS A 61 12.38 6.80 -0.01
CA LYS A 61 13.71 6.19 -0.14
C LYS A 61 13.71 4.68 0.13
N THR A 62 12.95 4.23 1.13
CA THR A 62 12.79 2.80 1.41
C THR A 62 12.08 2.07 0.27
N LEU A 63 11.05 2.67 -0.31
CA LEU A 63 10.31 2.09 -1.44
C LEU A 63 11.18 2.04 -2.70
N GLU A 64 11.91 3.10 -3.02
CA GLU A 64 12.87 3.13 -4.13
C GLU A 64 13.95 2.06 -3.98
N SER A 65 14.45 1.85 -2.75
CA SER A 65 15.37 0.75 -2.47
C SER A 65 14.73 -0.63 -2.67
N ALA A 66 13.44 -0.80 -2.37
CA ALA A 66 12.75 -2.06 -2.62
C ALA A 66 12.58 -2.33 -4.12
N ILE A 67 12.25 -1.30 -4.90
CA ILE A 67 12.15 -1.36 -6.37
C ILE A 67 13.50 -1.71 -6.97
N ALA A 68 14.57 -1.03 -6.55
CA ALA A 68 15.93 -1.32 -7.01
C ALA A 68 16.37 -2.76 -6.67
N ASN A 69 15.95 -3.29 -5.51
CA ASN A 69 16.22 -4.68 -5.15
C ASN A 69 15.46 -5.68 -6.04
N ALA A 70 14.22 -5.35 -6.43
CA ALA A 70 13.42 -6.16 -7.33
C ALA A 70 14.03 -6.23 -8.74
N GLU A 71 14.48 -5.08 -9.24
CA GLU A 71 15.12 -4.97 -10.56
C GLU A 71 16.48 -5.68 -10.60
N ASN A 72 17.39 -5.35 -9.69
CA ASN A 72 18.78 -5.82 -9.79
C ASN A 72 18.97 -7.28 -9.35
N ASN A 73 18.27 -7.71 -8.29
CA ASN A 73 18.52 -9.04 -7.71
C ASN A 73 17.54 -10.11 -8.20
N HIS A 74 16.31 -9.71 -8.56
CA HIS A 74 15.24 -10.63 -8.93
C HIS A 74 14.80 -10.47 -10.41
N GLN A 75 15.37 -9.51 -11.15
CA GLN A 75 15.04 -9.20 -12.55
C GLN A 75 13.53 -9.04 -12.81
N LEU A 76 12.81 -8.49 -11.83
CA LEU A 76 11.36 -8.28 -11.93
C LEU A 76 11.06 -7.00 -12.72
N ASP A 77 9.93 -7.01 -13.41
CA ASP A 77 9.44 -5.88 -14.19
C ASP A 77 8.89 -4.77 -13.27
N VAL A 78 9.51 -3.60 -13.29
CA VAL A 78 9.20 -2.45 -12.42
C VAL A 78 7.75 -1.98 -12.58
N ASP A 79 7.19 -2.07 -13.79
CA ASP A 79 5.84 -1.59 -14.07
C ASP A 79 4.75 -2.50 -13.48
N LYS A 80 5.08 -3.76 -13.23
CA LYS A 80 4.17 -4.77 -12.65
C LYS A 80 4.29 -4.89 -11.13
N LEU A 81 5.20 -4.14 -10.51
CA LEU A 81 5.41 -4.17 -9.07
C LEU A 81 4.25 -3.54 -8.30
N VAL A 82 3.80 -4.25 -7.28
CA VAL A 82 2.80 -3.79 -6.32
C VAL A 82 3.37 -3.85 -4.91
N VAL A 83 3.05 -2.86 -4.09
CA VAL A 83 3.40 -2.85 -2.66
C VAL A 83 2.51 -3.85 -1.93
N LYS A 84 3.00 -5.08 -1.72
CA LYS A 84 2.28 -6.16 -1.03
C LYS A 84 2.20 -5.89 0.47
N ILE A 85 3.33 -5.56 1.09
CA ILE A 85 3.42 -5.36 2.54
C ILE A 85 4.11 -4.03 2.81
N ALA A 86 3.52 -3.23 3.69
CA ALA A 86 4.13 -2.03 4.25
C ALA A 86 3.87 -2.02 5.75
N GLU A 87 4.84 -2.50 6.52
CA GLU A 87 4.72 -2.76 7.95
C GLU A 87 5.67 -1.88 8.76
N VAL A 88 5.20 -1.50 9.95
CA VAL A 88 5.92 -0.62 10.85
C VAL A 88 6.22 -1.35 12.15
N GLY A 89 7.49 -1.63 12.39
CA GLY A 89 7.97 -2.18 13.64
C GLY A 89 8.27 -1.09 14.68
N ARG A 90 8.01 -1.40 15.96
CA ARG A 90 8.49 -0.58 17.08
C ARG A 90 9.99 -0.81 17.26
N GLY A 91 10.75 0.28 17.39
CA GLY A 91 12.16 0.24 17.74
C GLY A 91 12.40 0.65 19.19
N ILE A 92 13.64 1.05 19.48
CA ILE A 92 14.05 1.52 20.82
C ILE A 92 13.21 2.74 21.22
N VAL A 93 12.75 2.78 22.47
CA VAL A 93 12.07 3.95 23.05
C VAL A 93 12.95 4.55 24.13
N MET A 94 13.45 5.76 23.87
CA MET A 94 14.27 6.49 24.84
C MET A 94 13.37 7.28 25.79
N ARG A 95 13.44 6.97 27.08
CA ARG A 95 12.72 7.69 28.15
C ARG A 95 13.55 8.91 28.57
N ARG A 96 12.93 10.07 28.73
CA ARG A 96 13.54 11.32 29.18
C ARG A 96 12.73 11.92 30.32
N PHE A 97 13.43 12.42 31.34
CA PHE A 97 12.82 13.14 32.44
C PHE A 97 12.30 14.50 31.96
N HIS A 98 11.15 14.93 32.50
CA HIS A 98 10.61 16.25 32.29
C HIS A 98 9.98 16.77 33.60
N ALA A 99 10.52 17.85 34.13
CA ALA A 99 9.99 18.48 35.34
C ALA A 99 8.59 19.06 35.09
N ARG A 100 7.70 18.94 36.09
CA ARG A 100 6.36 19.54 36.10
C ARG A 100 6.18 20.33 37.40
N GLY A 101 5.10 21.11 37.47
CA GLY A 101 4.79 21.91 38.65
C GLY A 101 4.57 21.06 39.91
N ARG A 102 4.76 21.69 41.08
CA ARG A 102 4.56 21.11 42.42
C ARG A 102 5.43 19.86 42.68
N GLY A 103 6.70 19.89 42.26
CA GLY A 103 7.66 18.79 42.49
C GLY A 103 7.35 17.50 41.72
N ARG A 104 6.41 17.53 40.77
CA ARG A 104 6.04 16.35 39.98
C ARG A 104 7.00 16.15 38.82
N SER A 105 7.22 14.90 38.43
CA SER A 105 7.96 14.54 37.23
C SER A 105 7.06 13.83 36.24
N ALA A 106 7.29 14.11 34.96
CA ALA A 106 6.69 13.39 33.85
C ALA A 106 7.81 12.79 33.00
N GLN A 107 7.42 11.83 32.17
CA GLN A 107 8.33 11.20 31.24
C GLN A 107 7.96 11.55 29.81
N ILE A 108 8.97 11.89 29.01
CA ILE A 108 8.85 12.05 27.56
C ILE A 108 9.48 10.85 26.89
N GLU A 109 8.72 10.22 25.99
CA GLU A 109 9.20 9.10 25.19
C GLU A 109 9.64 9.58 23.81
N LYS A 110 10.89 9.26 23.47
CA LYS A 110 11.45 9.54 22.16
C LYS A 110 11.60 8.23 21.38
N TRP A 111 10.65 8.02 20.49
CA TRP A 111 10.46 6.79 19.73
C TRP A 111 11.46 6.65 18.58
N PHE A 112 11.85 5.41 18.32
CA PHE A 112 12.39 4.94 17.05
C PHE A 112 11.48 3.87 16.47
N SER A 113 11.51 3.72 15.15
CA SER A 113 10.71 2.74 14.42
C SER A 113 11.53 2.08 13.32
N HIS A 114 11.07 0.91 12.89
CA HIS A 114 11.58 0.20 11.73
C HIS A 114 10.47 0.15 10.66
N LEU A 115 10.84 0.24 9.39
CA LEU A 115 9.92 0.09 8.27
C LEU A 115 10.38 -1.06 7.41
N LYS A 116 9.44 -1.95 7.11
CA LYS A 116 9.61 -3.03 6.15
C LYS A 116 8.63 -2.80 5.01
N ILE A 117 9.16 -2.74 3.79
CA ILE A 117 8.38 -2.71 2.57
C ILE A 117 8.71 -3.97 1.79
N VAL A 118 7.69 -4.69 1.34
CA VAL A 118 7.81 -5.82 0.42
C VAL A 118 7.02 -5.47 -0.83
N VAL A 119 7.72 -5.52 -1.96
CA VAL A 119 7.14 -5.40 -3.29
C VAL A 119 7.05 -6.80 -3.91
N ALA A 120 5.98 -7.04 -4.64
CA ALA A 120 5.76 -8.30 -5.34
C ALA A 120 5.34 -8.00 -6.77
N GLU A 121 5.75 -8.85 -7.69
CA GLU A 121 5.19 -8.83 -9.05
C GLU A 121 3.75 -9.34 -9.00
N ARG A 122 2.84 -8.58 -9.59
CA ARG A 122 1.44 -8.99 -9.72
C ARG A 122 1.21 -9.49 -11.14
N GLU A 123 0.90 -10.78 -11.27
CA GLU A 123 0.36 -11.27 -12.54
C GLU A 123 -0.98 -10.58 -12.83
N PRO A 124 -1.22 -10.16 -14.09
CA PRO A 124 -2.47 -9.53 -14.47
C PRO A 124 -3.60 -10.55 -14.36
N VAL A 125 -4.30 -10.52 -13.22
CA VAL A 125 -5.56 -11.25 -13.07
C VAL A 125 -6.55 -10.58 -14.01
N GLU A 126 -6.86 -11.25 -15.12
CA GLU A 126 -7.96 -10.87 -16.01
C GLU A 126 -9.22 -10.78 -15.15
N LYS A 127 -9.68 -9.55 -14.90
CA LYS A 127 -10.98 -9.35 -14.27
C LYS A 127 -12.01 -9.92 -15.24
N PRO A 128 -12.90 -10.84 -14.84
CA PRO A 128 -13.98 -11.26 -15.73
C PRO A 128 -14.71 -10.00 -16.16
N ARG A 129 -14.80 -9.82 -17.48
CA ARG A 129 -15.57 -8.72 -18.08
C ARG A 129 -16.93 -8.79 -17.41
N ARG A 130 -17.29 -7.76 -16.64
CA ARG A 130 -18.66 -7.64 -16.18
C ARG A 130 -19.47 -7.44 -17.45
N ASP A 131 -20.14 -8.48 -17.89
CA ASP A 131 -21.12 -8.40 -18.96
C ASP A 131 -22.04 -7.22 -18.61
N THR A 132 -22.01 -6.22 -19.47
CA THR A 132 -22.84 -5.03 -19.34
C THR A 132 -24.27 -5.53 -19.20
N LYS A 133 -24.86 -5.42 -18.00
CA LYS A 133 -26.31 -5.68 -17.83
C LYS A 133 -27.03 -4.86 -18.90
N PRO A 134 -27.86 -5.46 -19.76
CA PRO A 134 -28.59 -4.70 -20.76
C PRO A 134 -29.44 -3.67 -20.04
N GLY A 135 -29.24 -2.39 -20.39
CA GLY A 135 -30.00 -1.29 -19.85
C GLY A 135 -31.49 -1.50 -20.09
N HIS A 136 -32.32 -1.00 -19.17
CA HIS A 136 -33.78 -0.94 -19.34
C HIS A 136 -34.11 -0.38 -20.73
N SER A 137 -34.60 -1.24 -21.63
CA SER A 137 -35.26 -0.83 -22.84
C SER A 137 -36.51 -0.04 -22.43
N LYS A 138 -36.48 1.28 -22.61
CA LYS A 138 -37.70 2.09 -22.54
C LYS A 138 -38.70 1.48 -23.52
N GLY A 139 -39.89 1.16 -23.00
CA GLY A 139 -40.88 0.36 -23.69
C GLY A 139 -41.21 0.87 -25.08
N ALA A 140 -41.22 -0.04 -26.05
CA ALA A 140 -41.88 0.16 -27.31
C ALA A 140 -43.37 0.40 -27.04
N VAL A 141 -43.84 1.61 -27.29
CA VAL A 141 -45.26 1.94 -27.37
C VAL A 141 -45.82 1.12 -28.55
N LYS A 142 -46.72 0.18 -28.25
CA LYS A 142 -47.46 -0.55 -29.30
C LYS A 142 -48.34 0.47 -30.05
N PRO A 143 -48.34 0.50 -31.39
CA PRO A 143 -49.30 1.31 -32.13
C PRO A 143 -50.71 0.76 -31.91
N ALA A 144 -51.67 1.65 -31.64
CA ALA A 144 -53.07 1.32 -31.46
C ALA A 144 -53.64 0.71 -32.74
N THR A 145 -54.21 -0.50 -32.63
CA THR A 145 -55.00 -1.12 -33.69
C THR A 145 -56.29 -0.31 -33.86
N GLN A 146 -56.48 0.25 -35.05
CA GLN A 146 -57.76 0.85 -35.45
C GLN A 146 -58.83 -0.23 -35.40
N THR A 147 -59.84 -0.04 -34.55
CA THR A 147 -61.05 -0.85 -34.58
C THR A 147 -61.92 -0.32 -35.71
N ALA A 148 -61.94 -1.04 -36.83
CA ALA A 148 -63.00 -0.91 -37.83
C ALA A 148 -64.31 -1.34 -37.16
N VAL A 149 -65.23 -0.39 -36.99
CA VAL A 149 -66.64 -0.68 -36.76
C VAL A 149 -67.30 -0.59 -38.13
N GLU A 150 -67.53 -1.76 -38.71
CA GLU A 150 -68.46 -1.98 -39.81
C GLU A 150 -69.74 -2.53 -39.15
N THR A 151 -70.88 -1.86 -39.31
CA THR A 151 -72.21 -2.41 -39.66
C THR A 151 -73.34 -1.39 -39.34
N ALA A 152 -74.23 -1.23 -40.33
CA ALA A 152 -75.55 -0.56 -40.39
C ALA A 152 -75.57 0.92 -40.80
#